data_AF-A0A851UVP1-F1
#
_entry.id   AF-A0A851UVP1-F1
#
_cell.length_a   1.000
_cell.length_b   1.000
_cell.length_c   1.000
_cell.angle_alpha   90.00
_cell.angle_beta   90.00
_cell.angle_gamma   90.00
#
_symmetry.space_group_name_H-M   'P 1'
#
loop_
_entity.id
_entity.type
_entity.pdbx_description
1 polymer ?
#
loop_
_entity_poly.entity_id
_entity_poly.type
_entity_poly.pdbx_seq_one_letter_code
_entity_poly.pdbx_strand_id
1 'polypeptide(L)'
;DGSLELMVHRRLLVDDDRGVSEPLLETDTGDKVRGRHLVLLSSVSDAAARHRLLAEQEVLAPQVVLSLGGSSPYHSRATPKTQFSGLRQELPPQVHLLTLARWGPKMLLLRLEHQFALKEDSDRNLSSPVTLNVQNLFQTFTINYLQETTLAANQPLSRASRLKWMTNTGP
;
A
#
# COMPACT_ATOMS: atom_id res chain seq x y z
N ASP A 1 -4.30 28.62 17.63
CA ASP A 1 -4.32 27.89 16.35
C ASP A 1 -3.27 26.79 16.35
N GLY A 2 -3.61 25.63 15.78
CA GLY A 2 -2.79 24.39 15.88
C GLY A 2 -3.54 23.18 16.43
N SER A 3 -4.88 23.17 16.37
CA SER A 3 -5.71 22.04 16.78
C SER A 3 -5.91 21.04 15.64
N LEU A 4 -5.97 19.75 15.98
CA LEU A 4 -6.35 18.66 15.09
C LEU A 4 -7.51 17.88 15.74
N GLU A 5 -8.56 17.63 14.98
CA GLU A 5 -9.68 16.78 15.40
C GLU A 5 -9.86 15.60 14.43
N LEU A 6 -10.30 14.46 14.95
CA LEU A 6 -10.55 13.26 14.17
C LEU A 6 -11.88 12.64 14.61
N MET A 7 -12.83 12.56 13.69
CA MET A 7 -14.09 11.85 13.90
C MET A 7 -13.89 10.35 13.68
N VAL A 8 -13.92 9.58 14.76
CA VAL A 8 -13.61 8.13 14.73
C VAL A 8 -14.84 7.25 14.48
N HIS A 9 -16.04 7.71 14.83
CA HIS A 9 -17.28 6.97 14.66
C HIS A 9 -18.48 7.92 14.66
N ARG A 10 -19.60 7.51 14.05
CA ARG A 10 -20.82 8.32 13.93
C ARG A 10 -22.06 7.45 14.14
N ARG A 11 -23.06 8.01 14.82
CA ARG A 11 -24.42 7.45 14.92
C ARG A 11 -25.41 8.58 14.70
N LEU A 12 -26.38 8.37 13.82
CA LEU A 12 -27.43 9.33 13.49
C LEU A 12 -28.78 8.69 13.77
N LEU A 13 -29.75 9.49 14.21
CA LEU A 13 -31.11 9.02 14.49
C LEU A 13 -32.09 9.35 13.35
N VAL A 14 -31.63 10.12 12.37
CA VAL A 14 -32.43 10.61 11.24
C VAL A 14 -31.63 10.38 9.96
N ASP A 15 -32.33 9.99 8.89
CA ASP A 15 -31.81 9.91 7.52
C ASP A 15 -31.47 11.30 7.00
N ASP A 16 -30.57 11.38 6.01
CA ASP A 16 -30.16 12.64 5.38
C ASP A 16 -30.93 12.96 4.09
N ASP A 17 -31.97 12.18 3.76
CA ASP A 17 -32.79 12.29 2.56
C ASP A 17 -31.96 12.25 1.26
N ARG A 18 -30.89 11.44 1.23
CA ARG A 18 -30.05 11.20 0.03
C ARG A 18 -30.29 9.86 -0.65
N GLY A 19 -31.37 9.17 -0.26
CA GLY A 19 -31.88 7.98 -0.97
C GLY A 19 -31.57 6.64 -0.31
N VAL A 20 -30.90 6.64 0.85
CA VAL A 20 -30.74 5.43 1.68
C VAL A 20 -32.00 5.18 2.52
N SER A 21 -32.67 6.25 2.96
CA SER A 21 -33.95 6.19 3.70
C SER A 21 -33.87 5.45 5.03
N GLU A 22 -32.68 5.44 5.64
CA GLU A 22 -32.40 4.82 6.92
C GLU A 22 -31.40 5.67 7.72
N PRO A 23 -31.60 5.86 9.03
CA PRO A 23 -30.62 6.55 9.85
C PRO A 23 -29.31 5.74 9.95
N LEU A 24 -28.17 6.41 10.15
CA LEU A 24 -26.89 5.74 10.44
C LEU A 24 -26.91 5.14 11.85
N LEU A 25 -27.53 3.98 11.99
CA LEU A 25 -27.86 3.34 13.26
C LEU A 25 -27.49 1.85 13.26
N GLU A 26 -26.22 1.53 13.48
CA GLU A 26 -25.78 0.15 13.69
C GLU A 26 -26.32 -0.37 15.05
N THR A 27 -26.92 -1.57 15.08
CA THR A 27 -27.76 -2.07 16.19
C THR A 27 -27.00 -2.53 17.43
N ASP A 28 -27.69 -2.55 18.58
CA ASP A 28 -27.14 -2.54 19.94
C ASP A 28 -26.48 -3.85 20.46
N THR A 29 -26.07 -4.76 19.57
CA THR A 29 -25.16 -5.89 19.94
C THR A 29 -23.68 -5.61 19.69
N GLY A 30 -23.33 -4.41 19.21
CA GLY A 30 -22.01 -3.83 19.42
C GLY A 30 -21.00 -4.07 18.32
N ASP A 31 -21.17 -3.35 17.21
CA ASP A 31 -20.06 -3.03 16.32
C ASP A 31 -19.15 -2.02 17.02
N LYS A 32 -18.37 -2.54 17.99
CA LYS A 32 -17.31 -1.79 18.65
C LYS A 32 -16.17 -1.65 17.67
N VAL A 33 -16.12 -0.50 16.99
CA VAL A 33 -14.98 -0.15 16.15
C VAL A 33 -13.75 0.04 17.03
N ARG A 34 -12.69 -0.72 16.75
CA ARG A 34 -11.36 -0.54 17.35
C ARG A 34 -10.41 -0.09 16.26
N GLY A 35 -9.80 1.07 16.46
CA GLY A 35 -8.74 1.60 15.63
C GLY A 35 -7.47 1.85 16.43
N ARG A 36 -6.37 2.11 15.71
CA ARG A 36 -5.11 2.65 16.25
C ARG A 36 -4.76 3.88 15.43
N HIS A 37 -4.47 4.99 16.10
CA HIS A 37 -4.06 6.23 15.49
C HIS A 37 -2.66 6.57 15.96
N LEU A 38 -1.78 6.91 15.02
CA LEU A 38 -0.40 7.30 15.31
C LEU A 38 -0.26 8.79 15.01
N VAL A 39 0.19 9.56 16.00
CA VAL A 39 0.50 10.99 15.86
C VAL A 39 2.00 11.14 15.91
N LEU A 40 2.56 11.70 14.85
CA LEU A 40 4.00 11.91 14.69
C LEU A 40 4.30 13.39 14.78
N LEU A 41 5.23 13.76 15.66
CA LEU A 41 5.81 15.09 15.69
C LEU A 41 7.20 15.05 15.04
N SER A 42 7.43 15.91 14.06
CA SER A 42 8.70 16.04 13.36
C SER A 42 8.91 17.45 12.84
N SER A 43 10.11 17.74 12.32
CA SER A 43 10.28 18.88 11.43
C SER A 43 9.50 18.68 10.14
N VAL A 44 9.24 19.77 9.42
CA VAL A 44 8.60 19.72 8.09
C VAL A 44 9.45 18.92 7.11
N SER A 45 10.78 19.06 7.16
CA SER A 45 11.71 18.33 6.29
C SER A 45 11.72 16.82 6.51
N ASP A 46 11.42 16.36 7.73
CA ASP A 46 11.43 14.93 8.09
C ASP A 46 10.06 14.27 7.99
N ALA A 47 8.98 15.06 7.93
CA ALA A 47 7.63 14.57 8.08
C ALA A 47 7.32 13.48 7.04
N ALA A 48 7.59 13.75 5.77
CA ALA A 48 7.29 12.84 4.66
C ALA A 48 7.95 11.47 4.84
N ALA A 49 9.26 11.44 5.12
CA ALA A 49 10.00 10.21 5.34
C ALA A 49 9.43 9.39 6.50
N ARG A 50 9.07 10.05 7.60
CA ARG A 50 8.54 9.37 8.78
C ARG A 50 7.14 8.81 8.55
N HIS A 51 6.20 9.64 8.07
CA HIS A 51 4.81 9.22 8.00
C HIS A 51 4.54 8.25 6.85
N ARG A 52 5.23 8.36 5.70
CA ARG A 52 5.02 7.45 4.57
C ARG A 52 5.53 6.03 4.88
N LEU A 53 6.79 5.92 5.31
CA LEU A 53 7.39 4.63 5.65
C LEU A 53 6.69 3.95 6.83
N LEU A 54 6.29 4.72 7.86
CA LEU A 54 5.53 4.16 8.98
C LEU A 54 4.13 3.74 8.55
N ALA A 55 3.44 4.53 7.71
CA ALA A 55 2.12 4.16 7.21
C ALA A 55 2.16 2.85 6.41
N GLU A 56 3.16 2.67 5.54
CA GLU A 56 3.36 1.41 4.81
C GLU A 56 3.56 0.23 5.78
N GLN A 57 4.47 0.38 6.75
CA GLN A 57 4.75 -0.66 7.75
C GLN A 57 3.50 -1.05 8.55
N GLU A 58 2.70 -0.07 8.96
CA GLU A 58 1.51 -0.29 9.77
C GLU A 58 0.34 -0.87 8.98
N VAL A 59 0.19 -0.50 7.69
CA VAL A 59 -0.83 -1.05 6.78
C VAL A 59 -0.49 -2.50 6.39
N LEU A 60 0.80 -2.81 6.22
CA LEU A 60 1.27 -4.13 5.79
C LEU A 60 1.70 -5.05 6.94
N ALA A 61 1.53 -4.62 8.19
CA ALA A 61 1.90 -5.41 9.36
C ALA A 61 1.15 -6.76 9.36
N PRO A 62 1.86 -7.91 9.51
CA PRO A 62 1.21 -9.21 9.52
C PRO A 62 0.38 -9.38 10.80
N GLN A 63 -0.80 -10.01 10.65
CA GLN A 63 -1.54 -10.48 11.81
C GLN A 63 -0.91 -11.75 12.35
N VAL A 64 -0.21 -11.64 13.47
CA VAL A 64 0.42 -12.78 14.13
C VAL A 64 -0.58 -13.42 15.10
N VAL A 65 -0.97 -14.66 14.81
CA VAL A 65 -1.82 -15.47 15.70
C VAL A 65 -0.99 -16.63 16.23
N LEU A 66 -0.70 -16.61 17.53
CA LEU A 66 -0.03 -17.70 18.24
C LEU A 66 -1.05 -18.38 19.14
N SER A 67 -1.03 -19.71 19.19
CA SER A 67 -1.84 -20.49 20.14
C SER A 67 -0.94 -21.51 20.85
N LEU A 68 -1.21 -21.74 22.14
CA LEU A 68 -0.59 -22.83 22.87
C LEU A 68 -1.17 -24.14 22.32
N GLY A 69 -0.34 -24.93 21.64
CA GLY A 69 -0.76 -26.21 21.09
C GLY A 69 -1.12 -27.19 22.21
N GLY A 70 -2.35 -27.71 22.19
CA GLY A 70 -2.81 -28.78 23.10
C GLY A 70 -2.63 -30.20 22.54
N SER A 71 -2.12 -30.33 21.32
CA SER A 71 -1.91 -31.59 20.59
C SER A 71 -0.42 -31.91 20.43
N SER A 72 -0.11 -33.13 19.97
CA SER A 72 1.25 -33.60 19.67
C SER A 72 2.10 -32.51 19.01
N PRO A 73 3.39 -32.35 19.41
CA PRO A 73 4.27 -31.37 18.79
C PRO A 73 4.24 -31.50 17.27
N TYR A 74 4.24 -30.36 16.57
CA TYR A 74 4.36 -30.35 15.12
C TYR A 74 5.71 -30.96 14.73
N HIS A 75 5.70 -32.24 14.37
CA HIS A 75 6.87 -32.98 13.91
C HIS A 75 6.88 -33.01 12.38
N SER A 76 7.30 -31.91 11.74
CA SER A 76 7.72 -32.02 10.35
C SER A 76 9.06 -32.76 10.31
N ARG A 77 9.17 -33.82 9.49
CA ARG A 77 10.47 -34.45 9.17
C ARG A 77 11.46 -33.48 8.50
N ALA A 78 10.98 -32.33 8.03
CA ALA A 78 11.77 -31.24 7.48
C ALA A 78 11.99 -30.15 8.55
N THR A 79 13.18 -29.55 8.52
CA THR A 79 13.49 -28.36 9.32
C THR A 79 12.46 -27.26 9.04
N PRO A 80 11.79 -26.70 10.06
CA PRO A 80 10.83 -25.63 9.85
C PRO A 80 11.52 -24.42 9.21
N LYS A 81 10.97 -23.92 8.11
CA LYS A 81 11.40 -22.65 7.52
C LYS A 81 10.83 -21.52 8.36
N THR A 82 11.69 -20.90 9.17
CA THR A 82 11.30 -19.79 10.05
C THR A 82 11.29 -18.43 9.34
N GLN A 83 11.87 -18.36 8.14
CA GLN A 83 11.97 -17.14 7.35
C GLN A 83 11.80 -17.43 5.85
N PHE A 84 11.18 -16.49 5.15
CA PHE A 84 11.04 -16.50 3.69
C PHE A 84 11.05 -15.06 3.18
N SER A 85 11.76 -14.82 2.08
CA SER A 85 11.65 -13.61 1.28
C SER A 85 11.46 -14.00 -0.18
N GLY A 86 10.51 -13.35 -0.86
CA GLY A 86 10.37 -13.48 -2.31
C GLY A 86 11.39 -12.63 -3.07
N LEU A 87 11.99 -11.64 -2.43
CA LEU A 87 12.91 -10.66 -3.02
C LEU A 87 14.36 -11.09 -2.82
N ARG A 88 15.22 -10.84 -3.82
CA ARG A 88 16.67 -11.07 -3.73
C ARG A 88 17.36 -10.03 -2.85
N GLN A 89 16.84 -8.82 -2.88
CA GLN A 89 17.32 -7.67 -2.14
C GLN A 89 16.10 -6.84 -1.73
N GLU A 90 16.18 -6.17 -0.58
CA GLU A 90 15.19 -5.19 -0.17
C GLU A 90 15.03 -4.09 -1.24
N LEU A 91 13.79 -3.63 -1.43
CA LEU A 91 13.52 -2.50 -2.29
C LEU A 91 14.11 -1.23 -1.66
N PRO A 92 14.57 -0.25 -2.47
CA PRO A 92 14.90 1.07 -1.97
C PRO A 92 13.70 1.65 -1.20
N PRO A 93 13.92 2.40 -0.09
CA PRO A 93 12.81 2.87 0.75
C PRO A 93 11.78 3.73 0.02
N GLN A 94 12.16 4.40 -1.07
CA GLN A 94 11.25 5.18 -1.90
C GLN A 94 10.38 4.35 -2.86
N VAL A 95 10.60 3.03 -2.98
CA VAL A 95 9.82 2.15 -3.86
C VAL A 95 9.01 1.14 -3.05
N HIS A 96 7.70 1.12 -3.29
CA HIS A 96 6.80 0.13 -2.70
C HIS A 96 6.26 -0.83 -3.78
N LEU A 97 6.21 -2.12 -3.44
CA LEU A 97 5.59 -3.17 -4.25
C LEU A 97 4.07 -3.17 -4.03
N LEU A 98 3.37 -2.31 -4.76
CA LEU A 98 1.92 -2.15 -4.64
C LEU A 98 1.13 -3.41 -5.08
N THR A 99 1.60 -4.13 -6.10
CA THR A 99 0.91 -5.35 -6.56
C THR A 99 1.90 -6.36 -7.11
N LEU A 100 1.79 -7.60 -6.66
CA LEU A 100 2.35 -8.78 -7.32
C LEU A 100 1.27 -9.87 -7.37
N ALA A 101 0.62 -10.01 -8.54
CA ALA A 101 -0.51 -10.92 -8.70
C ALA A 101 -0.36 -11.77 -9.95
N ARG A 102 -0.94 -12.98 -9.93
CA ARG A 102 -1.02 -13.81 -11.13
C ARG A 102 -1.99 -13.20 -12.14
N TRP A 103 -1.54 -13.04 -13.38
CA TRP A 103 -2.30 -12.44 -14.49
C TRP A 103 -2.39 -13.39 -15.69
N GLY A 104 -2.54 -14.68 -15.44
CA GLY A 104 -2.59 -15.75 -16.44
C GLY A 104 -1.69 -16.93 -16.12
N PRO A 105 -1.52 -17.89 -17.05
CA PRO A 105 -0.73 -19.10 -16.81
C PRO A 105 0.76 -18.84 -16.55
N LYS A 106 1.35 -17.86 -17.26
CA LYS A 106 2.79 -17.53 -17.21
C LYS A 106 3.04 -16.01 -17.10
N MET A 107 2.05 -15.28 -16.62
CA MET A 107 2.08 -13.82 -16.55
C MET A 107 1.80 -13.37 -15.12
N LEU A 108 2.50 -12.32 -14.72
CA LEU A 108 2.32 -11.65 -13.45
C LEU A 108 1.99 -10.19 -13.72
N LEU A 109 1.10 -9.62 -12.92
CA LEU A 109 0.88 -8.20 -12.82
C LEU A 109 1.77 -7.66 -11.71
N LEU A 110 2.72 -6.82 -12.11
CA LEU A 110 3.64 -6.12 -11.22
C LEU A 110 3.31 -4.63 -11.23
N ARG A 111 3.05 -4.05 -10.06
CA ARG A 111 2.96 -2.61 -9.86
C ARG A 111 3.96 -2.17 -8.81
N LEU A 112 4.78 -1.20 -9.16
CA LEU A 112 5.71 -0.51 -8.29
C LEU A 112 5.28 0.95 -8.21
N GLU A 113 5.35 1.54 -7.03
CA GLU A 113 5.08 2.97 -6.84
C GLU A 113 6.26 3.67 -6.19
N HIS A 114 6.44 4.94 -6.55
CA HIS A 114 7.36 5.83 -5.86
C HIS A 114 6.60 6.52 -4.73
N GLN A 115 7.00 6.28 -3.49
CA GLN A 115 6.22 6.74 -2.33
C GLN A 115 6.29 8.25 -2.12
N PHE A 116 7.35 8.91 -2.57
CA PHE A 116 7.61 10.33 -2.32
C PHE A 116 7.29 11.20 -3.53
N ALA A 117 6.66 12.35 -3.30
CA ALA A 117 6.49 13.38 -4.30
C ALA A 117 7.75 14.26 -4.42
N LEU A 118 7.81 15.09 -5.47
CA LEU A 118 8.94 15.99 -5.70
C LEU A 118 9.16 16.91 -4.48
N LYS A 119 10.40 16.93 -3.99
CA LYS A 119 10.88 17.77 -2.88
C LYS A 119 10.27 17.48 -1.50
N GLU A 120 9.50 16.41 -1.33
CA GLU A 120 8.95 16.03 -0.01
C GLU A 120 10.05 15.65 1.00
N ASP A 121 11.10 15.02 0.51
CA ASP A 121 12.32 14.72 1.27
C ASP A 121 13.51 14.90 0.32
N SER A 122 14.13 16.08 0.40
CA SER A 122 15.30 16.44 -0.39
C SER A 122 16.60 16.11 0.36
N ASP A 123 16.57 16.10 1.69
CA ASP A 123 17.76 15.92 2.53
C ASP A 123 18.30 14.48 2.46
N ARG A 124 17.42 13.48 2.34
CA ARG A 124 17.80 12.05 2.26
C ARG A 124 17.71 11.50 0.84
N ASN A 125 17.41 12.35 -0.14
CA ASN A 125 17.19 11.98 -1.54
C ASN A 125 16.07 10.95 -1.74
N LEU A 126 15.10 10.85 -0.84
CA LEU A 126 13.98 9.91 -0.99
C LEU A 126 12.99 10.35 -2.08
N SER A 127 13.04 11.62 -2.47
CA SER A 127 12.26 12.16 -3.61
C SER A 127 12.96 12.00 -4.96
N SER A 128 14.21 11.50 -4.98
CA SER A 128 15.02 11.43 -6.19
C SER A 128 14.64 10.22 -7.04
N PRO A 129 14.75 10.30 -8.39
CA PRO A 129 14.50 9.16 -9.27
C PRO A 129 15.34 7.95 -8.89
N VAL A 130 14.74 6.76 -9.01
CA VAL A 130 15.35 5.48 -8.66
C VAL A 130 15.21 4.51 -9.82
N THR A 131 16.28 3.77 -10.11
CA THR A 131 16.31 2.75 -11.17
C THR A 131 16.39 1.38 -10.53
N LEU A 132 15.50 0.47 -10.94
CA LEU A 132 15.44 -0.90 -10.44
C LEU A 132 15.69 -1.92 -11.53
N ASN A 133 16.51 -2.93 -11.23
CA ASN A 133 16.64 -4.11 -12.08
C ASN A 133 15.61 -5.17 -11.69
N VAL A 134 14.48 -5.18 -12.39
CA VAL A 134 13.37 -6.13 -12.15
C VAL A 134 13.71 -7.58 -12.51
N GLN A 135 14.67 -7.83 -13.41
CA GLN A 135 15.03 -9.19 -13.81
C GLN A 135 15.61 -9.99 -12.64
N ASN A 136 16.36 -9.32 -11.77
CA ASN A 136 17.01 -9.89 -10.59
C ASN A 136 16.28 -9.51 -9.28
N LEU A 137 15.02 -9.10 -9.34
CA LEU A 137 14.31 -8.68 -8.15
C LEU A 137 13.81 -9.86 -7.31
N PHE A 138 13.37 -10.96 -7.95
CA PHE A 138 12.73 -12.09 -7.28
C PHE A 138 13.63 -13.32 -7.18
N GLN A 139 13.55 -14.04 -6.05
CA GLN A 139 14.30 -15.27 -5.80
C GLN A 139 13.66 -16.50 -6.45
N THR A 140 12.33 -16.52 -6.52
CA THR A 140 11.54 -17.71 -6.84
C THR A 140 11.24 -17.88 -8.33
N PHE A 141 11.41 -16.83 -9.12
CA PHE A 141 11.21 -16.83 -10.57
C PHE A 141 12.06 -15.75 -11.25
N THR A 142 12.19 -15.87 -12.57
CA THR A 142 12.90 -14.88 -13.41
C THR A 142 11.90 -14.20 -14.35
N ILE A 143 12.00 -12.88 -14.47
CA ILE A 143 11.19 -12.10 -15.42
C ILE A 143 11.92 -12.10 -16.76
N ASN A 144 11.38 -12.83 -17.75
CA ASN A 144 11.99 -12.94 -19.08
C ASN A 144 11.44 -11.91 -20.08
N TYR A 145 10.27 -11.34 -19.80
CA TYR A 145 9.60 -10.36 -20.65
C TYR A 145 8.83 -9.36 -19.79
N LEU A 146 8.87 -8.09 -20.16
CA LEU A 146 8.15 -7.02 -19.51
C LEU A 146 7.42 -6.19 -20.56
N GLN A 147 6.15 -5.89 -20.30
CA GLN A 147 5.33 -5.00 -21.11
C GLN A 147 4.67 -3.97 -20.21
N GLU A 148 5.01 -2.71 -20.41
CA GLU A 148 4.38 -1.61 -19.69
C GLU A 148 2.95 -1.39 -20.22
N THR A 149 2.02 -1.22 -19.29
CA THR A 149 0.58 -1.06 -19.56
C THR A 149 0.03 0.14 -18.80
N THR A 150 -1.20 0.52 -19.10
CA THR A 150 -1.95 1.44 -18.23
C THR A 150 -2.12 0.88 -16.82
N LEU A 151 -2.47 1.73 -15.86
CA LEU A 151 -2.69 1.31 -14.46
C LEU A 151 -3.68 0.15 -14.31
N ALA A 152 -4.73 0.13 -15.15
CA ALA A 152 -5.74 -0.93 -15.21
C ALA A 152 -5.26 -2.22 -15.91
N ALA A 153 -4.04 -2.25 -16.44
CA ALA A 153 -3.45 -3.36 -17.18
C ALA A 153 -4.27 -3.83 -18.41
N ASN A 154 -5.09 -2.95 -18.98
CA ASN A 154 -6.01 -3.29 -20.07
C ASN A 154 -5.50 -2.87 -21.47
N GLN A 155 -4.46 -2.03 -21.54
CA GLN A 155 -3.83 -1.66 -22.80
C GLN A 155 -2.32 -1.42 -22.62
N PRO A 156 -1.49 -1.71 -23.64
CA PRO A 156 -0.09 -1.29 -23.65
C PRO A 156 0.05 0.22 -23.49
N LEU A 157 1.00 0.69 -22.69
CA LEU A 157 1.18 2.12 -22.45
C LEU A 157 1.52 2.87 -23.75
N SER A 158 2.25 2.23 -24.65
CA SER A 158 2.58 2.77 -25.99
C SER A 158 1.36 3.07 -26.87
N ARG A 159 0.19 2.51 -26.55
CA ARG A 159 -1.08 2.78 -27.25
C ARG A 159 -1.96 3.80 -26.53
N ALA A 160 -1.59 4.21 -25.33
CA ALA A 160 -2.35 5.20 -24.58
C ALA A 160 -2.07 6.61 -25.13
N SER A 161 -3.12 7.31 -25.55
CA SER A 161 -3.05 8.70 -25.99
C SER A 161 -3.82 9.61 -25.04
N ARG A 162 -3.20 10.69 -24.57
CA ARG A 162 -3.88 11.74 -23.82
C ARG A 162 -4.62 12.69 -24.75
N LEU A 163 -5.84 13.07 -24.37
CA LEU A 163 -6.55 14.17 -25.00
C LEU A 163 -5.79 15.48 -24.76
N LYS A 164 -5.76 16.34 -25.78
CA LYS A 164 -5.18 17.68 -25.71
C LYS A 164 -6.30 18.67 -25.47
N TRP A 165 -6.26 19.34 -24.32
CA TRP A 165 -7.25 20.34 -23.95
C TRP A 165 -6.63 21.72 -24.08
N MET A 166 -7.37 22.68 -24.65
CA MET A 166 -6.99 24.09 -24.56
C MET A 166 -7.57 24.64 -23.27
N THR A 167 -6.70 25.11 -22.39
CA THR A 167 -7.11 25.75 -21.13
C THR A 167 -7.17 27.26 -21.31
N ASN A 168 -7.76 27.99 -20.35
CA ASN A 168 -7.82 29.45 -20.39
C ASN A 168 -6.42 30.11 -20.35
N THR A 169 -5.39 29.36 -19.96
CA THR A 169 -3.99 29.79 -19.95
C THR A 169 -3.23 29.38 -21.22
N GLY A 170 -3.94 28.85 -22.23
CA GLY A 170 -3.35 28.30 -23.45
C GLY A 170 -3.26 26.77 -23.43
N PRO A 171 -2.64 26.18 -24.47
CA PRO A 171 -2.37 24.73 -24.52
C PRO A 171 -1.39 24.27 -23.44
#